data_AF-A0A0P0X2L6-F1
#
_entry.id   AF-A0A0P0X2L6-F1
#
_cell.length_a   1.000
_cell.length_b   1.000
_cell.length_c   1.000
_cell.angle_alpha   90.00
_cell.angle_beta   90.00
_cell.angle_gamma   90.00
#
_symmetry.space_group_name_H-M   'P 1'
#
loop_
_entity.id
_entity.type
_entity.pdbx_description
1 polymer ?
#
loop_
_entity_poly.entity_id
_entity_poly.type
_entity_poly.pdbx_seq_one_letter_code
_entity_poly.pdbx_strand_id
1 'polypeptide(L)'
;MNPISKARIDLPYHWHCDDDDDAILPDYGEEKEGQRTMCFGENAVRKIAVCSPDLVAAVIAGSGVFFYRPGMHSTWLFASGGPCFARDIAYYNGKLYSISSDGELFVHEFSDSISADIVIGIAPQA
;
A
#
# COMPACT_ATOMS: atom_id res chain seq x y z
N MET A 1 -4.75 18.23 10.56
CA MET A 1 -6.22 18.39 10.56
C MET A 1 -6.58 19.20 9.32
N ASN A 2 -7.45 18.71 8.42
CA ASN A 2 -7.86 19.48 7.23
C ASN A 2 -8.61 20.75 7.69
N PRO A 3 -8.15 21.96 7.36
CA PRO A 3 -8.82 23.20 7.79
C PRO A 3 -10.23 23.37 7.21
N ILE A 4 -10.57 22.65 6.13
CA ILE A 4 -11.85 22.78 5.43
C ILE A 4 -12.91 21.84 6.01
N SER A 5 -12.60 20.54 6.16
CA SER A 5 -13.59 19.53 6.57
C SER A 5 -13.48 19.08 8.02
N LYS A 6 -12.38 19.39 8.72
CA LYS A 6 -12.00 18.79 10.01
C LYS A 6 -11.92 17.25 10.00
N ALA A 7 -12.05 16.61 8.84
CA ALA A 7 -11.97 15.16 8.73
C ALA A 7 -10.55 14.67 9.05
N ARG A 8 -10.47 13.56 9.78
CA ARG A 8 -9.24 12.84 10.10
C ARG A 8 -9.42 11.38 9.70
N ILE A 9 -8.47 10.84 8.94
CA ILE A 9 -8.38 9.40 8.70
C ILE A 9 -7.27 8.90 9.62
N ASP A 10 -7.64 8.04 10.56
CA ASP A 10 -6.67 7.37 11.42
C ASP A 10 -6.09 6.19 10.65
N LEU A 11 -4.81 6.32 10.32
CA LEU A 11 -4.04 5.27 9.70
C LEU A 11 -3.47 4.39 10.81
N PRO A 12 -3.48 3.05 10.66
CA PRO A 12 -2.92 2.14 11.64
C PRO A 12 -1.39 2.22 11.56
N TYR A 13 -0.85 3.21 12.26
CA TYR A 13 0.56 3.31 12.63
C TYR A 13 0.61 3.24 14.14
N HIS A 14 1.37 2.30 14.68
CA HIS A 14 1.75 2.36 16.08
C HIS A 14 2.90 3.37 16.18
N TRP A 15 2.62 4.56 16.71
CA TRP A 15 3.60 5.63 16.95
C TRP A 15 4.53 5.37 18.16
N HIS A 16 4.76 4.10 18.51
CA HIS A 16 5.63 3.72 19.61
C HIS A 16 6.80 2.91 19.05
N CYS A 17 7.85 3.62 18.66
CA CYS A 17 9.19 3.06 18.60
C CYS A 17 9.69 2.93 20.05
N ASP A 18 9.64 1.71 20.60
CA ASP A 18 10.72 1.30 21.48
C ASP A 18 11.88 0.94 20.54
N ASP A 19 13.04 1.55 20.75
CA ASP A 19 14.20 1.64 19.85
C ASP A 19 14.88 0.31 19.47
N ASP A 20 14.20 -0.85 19.54
CA ASP A 20 14.86 -2.18 19.43
C ASP A 20 14.25 -3.21 18.47
N ASP A 21 13.10 -2.98 17.81
CA ASP A 21 12.50 -4.04 16.99
C ASP A 21 12.66 -3.87 15.47
N ASP A 22 13.39 -4.84 14.92
CA ASP A 22 13.70 -5.11 13.54
C ASP A 22 12.65 -4.60 12.54
N ALA A 23 13.15 -3.87 11.53
CA ALA A 23 12.41 -3.55 10.32
C ALA A 23 11.64 -4.81 9.88
N ILE A 24 10.31 -4.67 9.85
CA ILE A 24 9.35 -5.69 9.45
C ILE A 24 9.71 -6.14 8.03
N LEU A 25 10.59 -7.13 7.94
CA LEU A 25 10.95 -7.79 6.71
C LEU A 25 9.77 -8.69 6.37
N PRO A 26 9.18 -8.59 5.17
CA PRO A 26 8.26 -9.62 4.72
C PRO A 26 9.03 -10.94 4.76
N ASP A 27 8.47 -11.95 5.45
CA ASP A 27 9.01 -13.30 5.41
C ASP A 27 9.11 -13.74 3.94
N TYR A 28 10.35 -13.85 3.44
CA TYR A 28 10.64 -14.32 2.08
C TYR A 28 10.48 -15.85 1.97
N GLY A 29 9.99 -16.52 3.02
CA GLY A 29 9.56 -17.91 3.00
C GLY A 29 8.29 -18.12 2.19
N GLU A 30 8.42 -18.98 1.18
CA GLU A 30 7.44 -19.70 0.36
C GLU A 30 6.02 -19.11 0.20
N GLU A 31 5.64 -18.95 -1.06
CA GLU A 31 4.31 -18.64 -1.61
C GLU A 31 3.14 -19.32 -0.86
N LYS A 32 2.76 -18.79 0.30
CA LYS A 32 1.44 -19.01 0.85
C LYS A 32 0.55 -17.92 0.31
N GLU A 33 -0.27 -18.31 -0.65
CA GLU A 33 -1.48 -17.65 -1.12
C GLU A 33 -2.35 -17.28 0.10
N GLY A 34 -2.02 -16.14 0.70
CA GLY A 34 -2.49 -15.74 2.01
C GLY A 34 -2.31 -14.24 2.14
N GLN A 35 -3.41 -13.58 2.45
CA GLN A 35 -3.51 -12.14 2.65
C GLN A 35 -2.49 -11.69 3.71
N ARG A 36 -1.41 -11.02 3.29
CA ARG A 36 -0.37 -10.51 4.19
C ARG A 36 -0.81 -9.15 4.74
N THR A 37 -1.10 -9.10 6.04
CA THR A 37 -1.36 -7.85 6.77
C THR A 37 -0.08 -7.31 7.38
N MET A 38 0.09 -5.99 7.44
CA MET A 38 1.23 -5.35 8.12
C MET A 38 0.83 -4.11 8.94
N CYS A 39 1.60 -3.87 10.00
CA CYS A 39 1.70 -2.59 10.69
C CYS A 39 3.05 -1.96 10.32
N PHE A 40 3.14 -0.63 10.27
CA PHE A 40 4.39 0.05 9.88
C PHE A 40 4.91 0.96 10.99
N GLY A 41 6.24 0.99 11.13
CA GLY A 41 6.94 2.03 11.90
C GLY A 41 7.00 3.36 11.13
N GLU A 42 7.28 4.45 11.85
CA GLU A 42 7.18 5.84 11.35
C GLU A 42 8.01 6.11 10.08
N ASN A 43 9.15 5.42 9.92
CA ASN A 43 10.09 5.63 8.81
C ASN A 43 9.86 4.72 7.60
N ALA A 44 8.87 3.82 7.65
CA ALA A 44 8.65 2.86 6.57
C ALA A 44 7.80 3.44 5.43
N VAL A 45 6.90 4.38 5.71
CA VAL A 45 5.95 4.91 4.71
C VAL A 45 6.59 6.03 3.90
N ARG A 46 6.72 5.84 2.59
CA ARG A 46 7.28 6.85 1.68
C ARG A 46 6.24 7.84 1.19
N LYS A 47 5.04 7.34 0.86
CA LYS A 47 3.97 8.14 0.28
C LYS A 47 2.62 7.50 0.55
N ILE A 48 1.60 8.34 0.68
CA ILE A 48 0.19 7.94 0.82
C ILE A 48 -0.61 8.56 -0.33
N ALA A 49 -1.56 7.80 -0.87
CA ALA A 49 -2.58 8.27 -1.78
C ALA A 49 -3.97 7.96 -1.20
N VAL A 50 -4.80 8.99 -1.03
CA VAL A 50 -6.21 8.81 -0.66
C VAL A 50 -6.99 8.59 -1.95
N CYS A 51 -7.45 7.36 -2.18
CA CYS A 51 -8.17 6.96 -3.40
C CYS A 51 -9.67 7.32 -3.28
N SER A 52 -10.22 7.15 -2.09
CA SER A 52 -11.58 7.50 -1.67
C SER A 52 -11.62 7.67 -0.14
N PRO A 53 -12.73 8.12 0.47
CA PRO A 53 -12.84 8.24 1.94
C PRO A 53 -12.61 6.91 2.70
N ASP A 54 -12.83 5.79 2.03
CA ASP A 54 -12.79 4.42 2.51
C ASP A 54 -11.62 3.60 1.95
N LEU A 55 -10.74 4.21 1.14
CA LEU A 55 -9.56 3.54 0.60
C LEU A 55 -8.34 4.47 0.57
N VAL A 56 -7.30 4.04 1.28
CA VAL A 56 -5.99 4.68 1.33
C VAL A 56 -4.94 3.69 0.85
N ALA A 57 -4.07 4.13 -0.04
CA ALA A 57 -2.92 3.38 -0.49
C ALA A 57 -1.62 3.98 0.05
N ALA A 58 -0.61 3.16 0.28
CA ALA A 58 0.71 3.60 0.69
C ALA A 58 1.82 2.84 -0.05
N VAL A 59 2.93 3.52 -0.32
CA VAL A 59 4.19 2.87 -0.70
C VAL A 59 5.07 2.78 0.52
N ILE A 60 5.59 1.58 0.76
CA ILE A 60 6.44 1.27 1.90
C ILE A 60 7.85 0.98 1.41
N ALA A 61 8.83 1.63 2.05
CA ALA A 61 10.24 1.45 1.76
C ALA A 61 10.64 -0.02 1.90
N GLY A 62 11.28 -0.57 0.87
CA GLY A 62 11.76 -1.96 0.90
C GLY A 62 10.66 -3.02 0.79
N SER A 63 9.40 -2.64 0.58
CA SER A 63 8.30 -3.58 0.42
C SER A 63 7.53 -3.31 -0.86
N GLY A 64 6.37 -2.67 -0.83
CA GLY A 64 5.60 -2.42 -2.05
C GLY A 64 4.42 -1.51 -1.77
N VAL A 65 3.34 -1.74 -2.50
CA VAL A 65 2.08 -1.01 -2.31
C VAL A 65 1.21 -1.74 -1.29
N PHE A 66 0.59 -0.97 -0.40
CA PHE A 66 -0.36 -1.48 0.57
C PHE A 66 -1.64 -0.66 0.57
N PHE A 67 -2.72 -1.30 0.99
CA PHE A 67 -4.06 -0.72 1.08
C PHE A 67 -4.58 -0.76 2.49
N TYR A 68 -5.24 0.32 2.88
CA TYR A 68 -5.97 0.42 4.11
C TYR A 68 -7.38 0.88 3.80
N ARG A 69 -8.36 0.14 4.33
CA ARG A 69 -9.78 0.48 4.25
C ARG A 69 -10.29 0.87 5.63
N PRO A 70 -10.37 2.17 5.94
CA PRO A 70 -10.93 2.64 7.21
C PRO A 70 -12.29 2.02 7.48
N GLY A 71 -12.45 1.41 8.67
CA GLY A 71 -13.71 0.79 9.09
C GLY A 71 -13.95 -0.64 8.60
N MET A 72 -13.20 -1.14 7.60
CA MET A 72 -13.25 -2.56 7.20
C MET A 72 -12.22 -3.41 7.91
N HIS A 73 -10.98 -2.91 8.04
CA HIS A 73 -9.88 -3.64 8.66
C HIS A 73 -9.05 -2.72 9.57
N SER A 74 -8.35 -3.30 10.55
CA SER A 74 -7.45 -2.58 11.46
C SER A 74 -5.99 -2.55 10.99
N THR A 75 -5.69 -3.13 9.83
CA THR A 75 -4.32 -3.32 9.32
C THR A 75 -4.22 -2.99 7.83
N TRP A 76 -3.00 -2.82 7.33
CA TRP A 76 -2.73 -2.64 5.91
C TRP A 76 -2.63 -3.98 5.19
N LEU A 77 -3.16 -4.06 3.96
CA LEU A 77 -3.13 -5.22 3.07
C LEU A 77 -2.09 -5.02 1.98
N PHE A 78 -1.25 -6.03 1.72
CA PHE A 78 -0.30 -5.97 0.62
C PHE A 78 -0.98 -6.14 -0.74
N ALA A 79 -0.59 -5.31 -1.72
CA ALA A 79 -1.02 -5.39 -3.11
C ALA A 79 -0.43 -6.62 -3.81
N SER A 80 -1.12 -7.77 -3.75
CA SER A 80 -0.65 -8.97 -4.45
C SER A 80 -0.57 -8.73 -5.96
N GLY A 81 0.55 -9.12 -6.59
CA GLY A 81 0.78 -8.91 -8.02
C GLY A 81 1.41 -7.57 -8.38
N GLY A 82 1.56 -6.66 -7.41
CA GLY A 82 2.30 -5.42 -7.58
C GLY A 82 3.81 -5.63 -7.58
N PRO A 83 4.60 -4.60 -7.93
CA PRO A 83 6.05 -4.70 -7.87
C PRO A 83 6.50 -4.84 -6.41
N CYS A 84 7.23 -5.92 -6.13
CA CYS A 84 8.16 -5.93 -5.01
C CYS A 84 9.12 -4.75 -5.25
N PHE A 85 9.15 -3.79 -4.33
CA PHE A 85 9.91 -2.54 -4.37
C PHE A 85 9.33 -1.42 -5.25
N ALA A 86 8.03 -1.14 -5.10
CA ALA A 86 7.41 0.09 -5.60
C ALA A 86 8.18 1.34 -5.12
N ARG A 87 8.47 2.25 -6.05
CA ARG A 87 9.17 3.52 -5.78
C ARG A 87 8.21 4.66 -5.49
N ASP A 88 7.12 4.72 -6.23
CA ASP A 88 6.10 5.75 -6.11
C ASP A 88 4.72 5.22 -6.49
N ILE A 89 3.68 5.93 -6.05
CA ILE A 89 2.28 5.72 -6.43
C ILE A 89 1.62 7.03 -6.88
N ALA A 90 0.64 6.91 -7.77
CA ALA A 90 -0.24 7.99 -8.17
C ALA A 90 -1.68 7.47 -8.33
N TYR A 91 -2.65 8.25 -7.89
CA TYR A 91 -4.06 7.94 -8.09
C TYR A 91 -4.64 8.83 -9.19
N TYR A 92 -5.25 8.21 -10.21
CA TYR A 92 -5.84 8.93 -11.33
C TYR A 92 -7.04 8.17 -11.90
N ASN A 93 -8.17 8.86 -12.00
CA ASN A 93 -9.40 8.37 -12.64
C ASN A 93 -9.87 6.98 -12.15
N GLY A 94 -9.96 6.80 -10.84
CA GLY A 94 -10.44 5.54 -10.24
C GLY A 94 -9.38 4.43 -10.15
N LYS A 95 -8.16 4.66 -10.63
CA LYS A 95 -7.09 3.66 -10.66
C LYS A 95 -5.88 4.13 -9.88
N LEU A 96 -5.23 3.19 -9.20
CA LEU A 96 -3.92 3.44 -8.61
C LEU A 96 -2.83 2.91 -9.52
N TYR A 97 -1.80 3.73 -9.71
CA TYR A 97 -0.63 3.39 -10.48
C TYR A 97 0.56 3.29 -9.54
N SER A 98 1.41 2.29 -9.73
CA SER A 98 2.70 2.19 -9.05
C SER A 98 3.83 1.96 -10.03
N ILE A 99 4.99 2.53 -9.75
CA ILE A 99 6.20 2.32 -10.56
C ILE A 99 7.20 1.45 -9.82
N SER A 100 7.74 0.42 -10.48
CA SER A 100 8.80 -0.42 -9.93
C SER A 100 10.14 0.32 -9.91
N SER A 101 11.15 -0.29 -9.28
CA SER A 101 12.52 0.21 -9.38
C SER A 101 13.10 0.12 -10.80
N ASP A 102 12.55 -0.75 -11.64
CA ASP A 102 12.96 -0.93 -13.05
C ASP A 102 12.21 0.00 -14.02
N GLY A 103 11.32 0.86 -13.50
CA GLY A 103 10.56 1.82 -14.30
C GLY A 103 9.30 1.23 -14.95
N GLU A 104 8.92 0.01 -14.61
CA GLU A 104 7.68 -0.60 -15.09
C GLU A 104 6.48 -0.01 -14.34
N LEU A 105 5.41 0.24 -15.09
CA LEU A 105 4.17 0.80 -14.56
C LEU A 105 3.14 -0.31 -14.35
N PHE A 106 2.58 -0.34 -13.14
CA PHE A 106 1.56 -1.29 -12.74
C PHE A 106 0.28 -0.54 -12.41
N VAL A 107 -0.84 -1.10 -12.85
CA VAL A 107 -2.18 -0.57 -12.56
C VAL A 107 -2.85 -1.49 -11.57
N HIS A 108 -3.33 -0.93 -10.45
CA HIS A 108 -4.09 -1.63 -9.43
C HIS A 108 -5.56 -1.23 -9.55
N GLU A 109 -6.42 -2.21 -9.79
CA GLU A 109 -7.87 -2.03 -9.82
C GLU A 109 -8.48 -2.59 -8.54
N PHE A 110 -9.37 -1.79 -7.93
CA PHE A 110 -10.04 -2.15 -6.69
C PHE A 110 -11.40 -2.76 -7.00
N SER A 111 -11.65 -3.95 -6.48
CA SER A 111 -13.01 -4.47 -6.37
C SER A 111 -13.58 -4.15 -5.00
N ASP A 112 -14.90 -3.99 -4.88
CA ASP A 112 -15.55 -3.86 -3.57
C ASP A 112 -15.41 -5.14 -2.71
N SER A 113 -14.95 -6.23 -3.34
CA SER A 113 -14.70 -7.49 -2.65
C SER A 113 -13.34 -7.48 -1.94
N ILE A 114 -13.27 -8.17 -0.80
CA ILE A 114 -12.10 -8.25 0.10
C ILE A 114 -10.89 -8.96 -0.58
N SER A 115 -11.03 -9.37 -1.84
CA SER A 115 -10.10 -10.28 -2.51
C SER A 115 -9.86 -9.82 -3.95
N ALA A 116 -8.58 -9.79 -4.32
CA ALA A 116 -8.00 -9.45 -5.62
C ALA A 116 -7.93 -7.96 -5.97
N ASP A 117 -6.76 -7.37 -5.68
CA ASP A 117 -6.20 -6.35 -6.57
C ASP A 117 -5.84 -7.04 -7.89
N ILE A 118 -6.43 -6.58 -8.99
CA ILE A 118 -5.97 -7.01 -10.31
C ILE A 118 -4.85 -6.06 -10.70
N VAL A 119 -3.63 -6.59 -10.77
CA VAL A 119 -2.49 -5.85 -11.26
C VAL A 119 -2.28 -6.13 -12.74
N ILE A 120 -2.47 -5.10 -13.57
CA ILE A 120 -2.16 -5.16 -15.00
C ILE A 120 -0.80 -4.49 -15.19
N GLY A 121 0.22 -5.29 -15.47
CA GLY A 121 1.53 -4.79 -15.89
C GLY A 121 1.44 -4.21 -17.30
N ILE A 122 1.76 -2.93 -17.45
CA ILE A 122 1.95 -2.30 -18.76
C ILE A 122 3.44 -2.04 -18.94
N ALA A 123 4.13 -2.98 -19.58
CA ALA A 123 5.49 -2.75 -20.03
C ALA A 123 5.47 -1.67 -21.14
N PRO A 124 6.39 -0.69 -21.13
CA PRO A 124 6.60 0.15 -22.28
C PRO A 124 6.99 -0.74 -23.47
N GLN A 125 6.24 -0.68 -24.57
CA GLN A 125 6.79 -1.19 -25.83
C GLN A 125 7.94 -0.26 -26.25
N ALA A 126 9.05 -0.89 -26.66
CA ALA A 126 10.36 -0.31 -26.93
C ALA A 126 10.37 1.03 -27.69
#